data_AF-A0ABD5WS38-F1
#
_entry.id   AF-A0ABD5WS38-F1
#
_cell.length_a   1.000
_cell.length_b   1.000
_cell.length_c   1.000
_cell.angle_alpha   90.00
_cell.angle_beta   90.00
_cell.angle_gamma   90.00
#
_symmetry.space_group_name_H-M   'P 1'
#
loop_
_entity.id
_entity.type
_entity.pdbx_description
1 polymer ?
#
loop_
_entity_poly.entity_id
_entity_poly.type
_entity_poly.pdbx_seq_one_letter_code
_entity_poly.pdbx_strand_id
1 'polypeptide(L)'
;MVAETAIPLAVVEAIATSRGVEPLELEFSLHDWIDGDVLNALSSLAGEDWHFEFVVDGQRVALDGGGDILVDGERVAVLPEYQR
;
A
#
# COMPACT_ATOMS: atom_id res chain seq x y z
N MET A 1 19.93 -5.72 8.98
CA MET A 1 18.93 -6.42 8.14
C MET A 1 17.96 -5.33 7.76
N VAL A 2 18.09 -4.80 6.54
CA VAL A 2 17.15 -3.78 6.05
C VAL A 2 15.82 -4.50 5.86
N ALA A 3 14.77 -4.02 6.53
CA ALA A 3 13.43 -4.52 6.27
C ALA A 3 13.13 -4.08 4.85
N GLU A 4 13.17 -5.01 3.90
CA GLU A 4 12.67 -4.78 2.56
C GLU A 4 11.19 -4.42 2.75
N THR A 5 10.88 -3.12 2.79
CA THR A 5 9.58 -2.66 3.24
C THR A 5 8.53 -3.13 2.25
N ALA A 6 7.83 -4.19 2.63
CA ALA A 6 6.85 -4.84 1.79
C ALA A 6 5.65 -3.88 1.62
N ILE A 7 5.55 -3.27 0.43
CA ILE A 7 4.36 -2.52 0.00
C ILE A 7 3.05 -3.26 0.35
N PRO A 8 2.95 -4.61 0.21
CA PRO A 8 1.77 -5.35 0.66
C PRO A 8 1.37 -5.07 2.12
N LEU A 9 2.33 -5.05 3.04
CA LEU A 9 2.05 -4.82 4.46
C LEU A 9 1.61 -3.39 4.71
N ALA A 10 2.30 -2.41 4.12
CA ALA A 10 1.99 -1.00 4.28
C ALA A 10 0.61 -0.63 3.71
N VAL A 11 0.21 -1.27 2.60
CA VAL A 11 -1.15 -1.15 2.05
C VAL A 11 -2.19 -1.69 3.03
N VAL A 12 -1.97 -2.88 3.59
CA VAL A 12 -2.90 -3.48 4.57
C VAL A 12 -3.03 -2.57 5.80
N GLU A 13 -1.91 -2.06 6.32
CA GLU A 13 -1.89 -1.14 7.45
C GLU A 13 -2.60 0.19 7.14
N ALA A 14 -2.43 0.73 5.93
CA ALA A 14 -3.10 1.95 5.50
C ALA A 14 -4.63 1.75 5.40
N ILE A 15 -5.09 0.62 4.84
CA ILE A 15 -6.52 0.32 4.78
C ILE A 15 -7.09 0.11 6.19
N ALA A 16 -6.38 -0.64 7.04
CA ALA A 16 -6.76 -0.84 8.44
C ALA A 16 -6.89 0.48 9.21
N THR A 17 -5.90 1.36 9.06
CA THR A 17 -5.90 2.70 9.66
C THR A 17 -7.06 3.55 9.16
N SER A 18 -7.33 3.54 7.86
CA SER A 18 -8.46 4.24 7.26
C SER A 18 -9.81 3.75 7.79
N ARG A 19 -9.94 2.44 8.03
CA ARG A 19 -11.14 1.82 8.63
C ARG A 19 -11.20 1.94 10.15
N GLY A 20 -10.10 2.30 10.80
CA GLY A 20 -9.97 2.32 12.27
C GLY A 20 -10.01 0.93 12.91
N VAL A 21 -9.61 -0.10 12.19
CA VAL A 21 -9.55 -1.49 12.65
C VAL A 21 -8.11 -1.99 12.65
N GLU A 22 -7.82 -3.11 13.30
CA GLU A 22 -6.50 -3.73 13.17
C GLU A 22 -6.33 -4.43 11.81
N PRO A 23 -5.10 -4.51 11.25
CA PRO A 23 -4.82 -5.28 10.04
C PRO A 23 -5.34 -6.72 10.06
N LEU A 24 -5.34 -7.34 11.23
CA LEU A 24 -5.82 -8.71 11.46
C LEU A 24 -7.35 -8.82 11.54
N GLU A 25 -8.04 -7.70 11.77
CA GLU A 25 -9.51 -7.61 11.80
C GLU A 25 -10.11 -7.32 10.42
N LEU A 26 -9.28 -7.12 9.39
CA LEU A 26 -9.75 -6.98 8.03
C LEU A 26 -10.35 -8.31 7.57
N GLU A 27 -11.67 -8.32 7.37
CA GLU A 27 -12.41 -9.48 6.83
C GLU A 27 -12.21 -9.67 5.31
N PHE A 28 -11.11 -9.17 4.75
CA PHE A 28 -10.74 -9.36 3.36
C PHE A 28 -9.27 -9.73 3.25
N SER A 29 -8.92 -10.53 2.25
CA SER A 29 -7.51 -10.75 1.91
C SER A 29 -7.11 -9.82 0.79
N LEU A 30 -5.96 -9.16 0.91
CA LEU A 30 -5.44 -8.30 -0.16
C LEU A 30 -5.28 -9.08 -1.48
N HIS A 31 -4.88 -10.35 -1.38
CA HIS A 31 -4.78 -11.30 -2.48
C HIS A 31 -6.08 -11.55 -3.25
N ASP A 32 -7.24 -11.28 -2.64
CA ASP A 32 -8.54 -11.43 -3.33
C ASP A 32 -8.79 -10.31 -4.35
N TRP A 33 -8.08 -9.19 -4.21
CA TRP A 33 -8.27 -7.98 -5.03
C TRP A 33 -7.05 -7.66 -5.89
N ILE A 34 -5.86 -7.90 -5.37
CA ILE A 34 -4.60 -7.64 -6.06
C ILE A 34 -3.59 -8.74 -5.75
N ASP A 35 -2.86 -9.15 -6.77
CA ASP A 35 -1.76 -10.08 -6.57
C ASP A 35 -0.63 -9.40 -5.79
N GLY A 36 -0.23 -10.00 -4.66
CA GLY A 36 0.89 -9.49 -3.85
C GLY A 36 2.19 -9.37 -4.64
N ASP A 37 2.34 -10.17 -5.70
CA ASP A 37 3.49 -10.08 -6.62
C ASP A 37 3.52 -8.76 -7.40
N VAL A 38 2.37 -8.15 -7.69
CA VAL A 38 2.30 -6.82 -8.33
C VAL A 38 2.85 -5.75 -7.38
N LEU A 39 2.48 -5.81 -6.11
CA LEU A 39 2.97 -4.87 -5.10
C LEU A 39 4.47 -5.05 -4.82
N ASN A 40 4.97 -6.29 -4.87
CA ASN A 40 6.41 -6.56 -4.83
C ASN A 40 7.14 -6.08 -6.08
N ALA A 41 6.51 -6.13 -7.26
CA ALA A 41 7.09 -5.55 -8.47
C ALA A 41 7.19 -4.02 -8.34
N LEU A 42 6.17 -3.37 -7.77
CA LEU A 42 6.18 -1.92 -7.53
C LEU A 42 7.28 -1.50 -6.54
N SER A 43 7.58 -2.32 -5.53
CA SER A 43 8.68 -2.02 -4.59
C SER A 43 10.05 -2.07 -5.28
N SER A 44 10.16 -2.86 -6.35
CA SER A 44 11.37 -2.91 -7.18
C SER A 44 11.52 -1.69 -8.11
N LEU A 45 10.44 -0.95 -8.36
CA LEU A 45 10.40 0.30 -9.14
C LEU A 45 10.51 1.55 -8.24
N ALA A 46 11.03 1.39 -7.03
CA ALA A 46 11.17 2.48 -6.06
C ALA A 46 12.02 3.64 -6.62
N GLY A 47 11.51 4.87 -6.49
CA GLY A 47 12.19 6.07 -6.97
C GLY A 47 12.00 6.39 -8.45
N GLU A 48 11.18 5.62 -9.17
CA GLU A 48 10.71 5.96 -10.52
C GLU A 48 9.35 6.70 -10.47
N ASP A 49 9.06 7.52 -11.47
CA ASP A 49 7.75 8.17 -11.61
C ASP A 49 6.69 7.15 -12.06
N TRP A 50 6.09 6.46 -11.09
CA TRP A 50 4.93 5.60 -11.30
C TRP A 50 3.80 5.95 -10.36
N HIS A 51 2.58 5.65 -10.80
CA HIS A 51 1.36 5.80 -10.04
C HIS A 51 0.50 4.55 -10.24
N PHE A 52 0.04 3.96 -9.14
CA PHE A 52 -0.76 2.75 -9.15
C PHE A 52 -1.99 2.96 -8.29
N GLU A 53 -3.17 2.81 -8.88
CA GLU A 53 -4.45 2.94 -8.20
C GLU A 53 -5.27 1.65 -8.38
N PHE A 54 -5.86 1.18 -7.28
CA PHE A 54 -6.73 0.00 -7.27
C PHE A 54 -7.83 0.18 -6.23
N VAL A 55 -8.88 -0.63 -6.31
CA VAL A 55 -10.02 -0.59 -5.39
C VAL A 55 -10.09 -1.90 -4.63
N VAL A 56 -10.11 -1.82 -3.30
CA VAL A 56 -10.25 -2.96 -2.38
C VAL A 56 -11.48 -2.74 -1.54
N ASP A 57 -12.47 -3.63 -1.68
CA ASP A 57 -13.68 -3.61 -0.85
C ASP A 57 -14.34 -2.21 -0.80
N GLY A 58 -14.43 -1.57 -1.97
CA GLY A 58 -15.04 -0.25 -2.15
C GLY A 58 -14.15 0.95 -1.79
N GLN A 59 -12.94 0.73 -1.27
CA GLN A 59 -11.98 1.79 -0.98
C GLN A 59 -10.93 1.90 -2.07
N ARG A 60 -10.65 3.13 -2.51
CA ARG A 60 -9.63 3.40 -3.52
C ARG A 60 -8.28 3.55 -2.84
N VAL A 61 -7.34 2.67 -3.14
CA VAL A 61 -5.95 2.77 -2.69
C VAL A 61 -5.09 3.25 -3.85
N ALA A 62 -4.36 4.33 -3.64
CA ALA A 62 -3.39 4.85 -4.59
C ALA A 62 -1.98 4.84 -3.97
N LEU A 63 -1.01 4.48 -4.79
CA LEU A 63 0.40 4.38 -4.46
C LEU A 63 1.20 5.15 -5.51
N ASP A 64 2.28 5.78 -5.09
CA ASP A 64 3.26 6.35 -6.01
C ASP A 64 4.70 5.89 -5.73
N GLY A 65 5.56 6.08 -6.72
CA GLY A 65 6.98 5.78 -6.61
C GLY A 65 7.76 6.69 -5.66
N GLY A 66 7.12 7.71 -5.09
CA GLY A 66 7.61 8.49 -3.96
C GLY A 66 7.35 7.83 -2.60
N GLY A 67 6.61 6.71 -2.58
CA GLY A 67 6.27 5.96 -1.38
C GLY A 67 5.03 6.46 -0.66
N ASP A 68 4.20 7.30 -1.30
CA ASP A 68 2.96 7.75 -0.70
C ASP A 68 1.84 6.74 -0.90
N ILE A 69 1.11 6.48 0.18
CA ILE A 69 -0.07 5.63 0.20
C ILE A 69 -1.28 6.48 0.53
N LEU A 70 -2.19 6.60 -0.43
CA LEU A 70 -3.46 7.30 -0.29
C LEU A 70 -4.61 6.28 -0.26
N VAL A 71 -5.55 6.46 0.66
CA VAL A 71 -6.79 5.70 0.74
C VAL A 71 -7.96 6.67 0.63
N ASP A 72 -8.83 6.45 -0.36
CA ASP A 72 -9.93 7.34 -0.75
C ASP A 72 -9.51 8.80 -1.01
N GLY A 73 -8.25 8.99 -1.42
CA GLY A 73 -7.64 10.30 -1.66
C GLY A 73 -7.04 10.96 -0.42
N GLU A 74 -7.10 10.32 0.75
CA GLU A 74 -6.43 10.76 1.97
C GLU A 74 -5.08 10.06 2.13
N ARG A 75 -4.01 10.81 2.36
CA ARG A 75 -2.67 10.24 2.58
C ARG A 75 -2.62 9.62 3.97
N VAL A 76 -2.55 8.30 4.04
CA VAL A 76 -2.58 7.55 5.31
C VAL A 76 -1.17 7.17 5.77
N ALA A 77 -0.30 6.79 4.83
CA ALA A 77 1.05 6.35 5.14
C ALA A 77 2.05 6.86 4.10
N VAL A 78 3.30 6.98 4.54
CA VAL A 78 4.45 7.29 3.69
C VAL A 78 5.55 6.30 4.03
N LEU A 79 6.08 5.62 3.02
CA LEU A 79 7.18 4.69 3.21
C LEU A 79 8.47 5.48 3.50
N PRO A 80 9.07 5.35 4.71
CA PRO A 80 10.20 6.17 5.12
C PRO A 80 11.47 5.93 4.29
N GLU A 81 11.55 4.79 3.60
CA GLU A 81 12.71 4.39 2.80
C GLU A 81 12.76 5.03 1.41
N TYR A 82 11.67 5.68 0.99
CA TYR A 82 11.51 6.36 -0.30
C TYR A 82 11.79 7.87 -0.19
N GLN A 83 11.97 8.38 1.04
CA GLN A 83 12.27 9.77 1.33
C GLN A 83 13.78 10.00 1.19
N ARG A 84 14.30 9.97 -0.04
CA ARG A 84 15.72 10.26 -0.32
C ARG A 84 16.03 11.76 -0.34
#